data_AF-A0A412D2M4-F1
#
_entry.id   AF-A0A412D2M4-F1
#
_cell.length_a   1.000
_cell.length_b   1.000
_cell.length_c   1.000
_cell.angle_alpha   90.00
_cell.angle_beta   90.00
_cell.angle_gamma   90.00
#
_symmetry.space_group_name_H-M   'P 1'
#
loop_
_entity.id
_entity.type
_entity.pdbx_description
1 polymer ?
#
loop_
_entity_poly.entity_id
_entity_poly.type
_entity_poly.pdbx_seq_one_letter_code
_entity_poly.pdbx_strand_id
1 'polypeptide(L)'
;MLTTSCVKDDIYNTPHPSQGAVMITTDWSKRSTEATQPVSYQLRISNQSGQTDEQAVKGSINLFHSLLAPETYELLVYNSPEAMTVSGDVATVASTDGKNLEALPGYLFSAAQTYKY
;
A
#
# COMPACT_ATOMS: atom_id res chain seq x y z
N MET A 1 -37.46 -47.40 -24.72
CA MET A 1 -36.20 -46.71 -25.04
C MET A 1 -36.37 -45.24 -24.66
N LEU A 2 -35.44 -44.71 -23.85
CA LEU A 2 -35.07 -43.29 -23.68
C LEU A 2 -36.18 -42.33 -23.16
N THR A 3 -35.96 -41.44 -22.20
CA THR A 3 -34.72 -40.87 -21.65
C THR A 3 -34.86 -40.68 -20.12
N THR A 4 -33.86 -41.12 -19.36
CA THR A 4 -33.59 -40.50 -18.05
C THR A 4 -33.08 -39.10 -18.37
N SER A 5 -33.86 -38.07 -18.02
CA SER A 5 -33.36 -36.70 -18.01
C SER A 5 -32.28 -36.62 -16.94
N CYS A 6 -31.02 -36.82 -17.32
CA CYS A 6 -29.92 -36.32 -16.53
C CYS A 6 -30.01 -34.80 -16.63
N VAL A 7 -30.51 -34.16 -15.58
CA VAL A 7 -30.21 -32.75 -15.37
C VAL A 7 -28.69 -32.67 -15.21
N LYS A 8 -28.01 -32.32 -16.30
CA LYS A 8 -26.67 -31.75 -16.24
C LYS A 8 -26.91 -30.28 -15.94
N ASP A 9 -27.26 -29.99 -14.68
CA ASP A 9 -27.16 -28.63 -14.22
C ASP A 9 -25.69 -28.26 -14.41
N ASP A 10 -25.46 -27.28 -15.27
CA ASP A 10 -24.17 -26.64 -15.42
C ASP A 10 -23.92 -25.84 -14.14
N ILE A 11 -23.62 -26.53 -13.03
CA ILE A 11 -23.19 -25.92 -11.77
C ILE A 11 -21.72 -25.51 -11.93
N TYR A 12 -21.42 -24.67 -12.92
CA TYR A 12 -20.11 -24.04 -13.08
C TYR A 12 -19.95 -22.79 -12.21
N ASN A 13 -20.95 -22.45 -11.41
CA ASN A 13 -20.86 -21.34 -10.48
C ASN A 13 -20.36 -21.82 -9.11
N THR A 14 -19.15 -22.38 -9.07
CA THR A 14 -18.44 -22.49 -7.79
C THR A 14 -18.19 -21.07 -7.28
N PRO A 15 -18.47 -20.74 -6.00
CA PRO A 15 -18.20 -19.42 -5.45
C PRO A 15 -16.71 -19.11 -5.58
N HIS A 16 -16.34 -18.38 -6.62
CA HIS A 16 -14.98 -17.91 -6.82
C HIS A 16 -14.80 -16.62 -6.01
N PRO A 17 -13.69 -16.46 -5.28
CA PRO A 17 -13.40 -15.21 -4.60
C PRO A 17 -13.30 -14.09 -5.64
N SER A 18 -14.08 -13.04 -5.45
CA SER A 18 -14.12 -11.86 -6.32
C SER A 18 -13.03 -10.83 -5.99
N GLN A 19 -12.20 -11.13 -5.00
CA GLN A 19 -11.14 -10.26 -4.50
C GLN A 19 -9.88 -11.08 -4.24
N GLY A 20 -8.74 -10.41 -4.15
CA GLY A 20 -7.53 -11.08 -3.68
C GLY A 20 -6.53 -10.18 -3.00
N ALA A 21 -5.49 -10.84 -2.51
CA ALA A 21 -4.54 -10.25 -1.60
C ALA A 21 -3.34 -9.68 -2.36
N VAL A 22 -2.82 -8.55 -1.86
CA VAL A 22 -1.62 -7.91 -2.39
C VAL A 22 -0.50 -8.06 -1.38
N MET A 23 0.64 -8.56 -1.84
CA MET A 23 1.87 -8.66 -1.06
C MET A 23 2.87 -7.62 -1.55
N ILE A 24 3.36 -6.78 -0.64
CA ILE A 24 4.28 -5.68 -0.92
C ILE A 24 5.66 -6.06 -0.41
N THR A 25 6.67 -5.89 -1.26
CA THR A 25 8.09 -6.06 -0.89
C THR A 25 8.81 -4.73 -0.95
N THR A 26 9.43 -4.30 0.14
CA THR A 26 10.27 -3.11 0.20
C THR A 26 11.75 -3.50 0.12
N ASP A 27 12.43 -2.98 -0.90
CA ASP A 27 13.87 -3.14 -1.11
C ASP A 27 14.62 -1.92 -0.55
N TRP A 28 15.45 -2.16 0.46
CA TRP A 28 16.26 -1.14 1.14
C TRP A 28 17.71 -1.10 0.66
N SER A 29 18.07 -1.90 -0.35
CA SER A 29 19.45 -2.04 -0.84
C SER A 29 20.04 -0.75 -1.38
N LYS A 30 19.20 0.16 -1.88
CA LYS A 30 19.61 1.45 -2.48
C LYS A 30 19.54 2.65 -1.52
N ARG A 31 19.25 2.44 -0.24
CA ARG A 31 19.24 3.56 0.72
C ARG A 31 20.64 4.16 0.90
N SER A 32 20.70 5.45 1.24
CA SER A 32 21.95 6.08 1.67
C SER A 32 22.53 5.38 2.91
N THR A 33 23.86 5.29 3.00
CA THR A 33 24.55 4.76 4.19
C THR A 33 24.34 5.61 5.44
N GLU A 34 23.98 6.88 5.27
CA GLU A 34 23.68 7.81 6.37
C GLU A 34 22.23 7.68 6.87
N ALA A 35 21.36 7.07 6.06
CA ALA A 35 19.94 6.96 6.36
C ALA A 35 19.62 5.59 6.97
N THR A 36 19.28 5.58 8.26
CA THR A 36 18.85 4.36 8.94
C THR A 36 17.49 3.90 8.38
N GLN A 37 17.39 2.60 8.08
CA GLN A 37 16.12 2.02 7.62
C GLN A 37 15.03 2.21 8.68
N PRO A 38 13.81 2.64 8.30
CA PRO A 38 12.73 2.80 9.24
C PRO A 38 12.27 1.46 9.81
N VAL A 39 11.97 1.42 11.11
CA VAL A 39 11.43 0.22 11.80
C VAL A 39 10.00 -0.07 11.34
N SER A 40 9.23 0.98 11.05
CA SER A 40 7.85 0.91 10.57
C SER A 40 7.57 1.99 9.52
N TYR A 41 6.59 1.72 8.67
CA TYR A 41 6.16 2.63 7.62
C TYR A 41 4.70 2.37 7.25
N GLN A 42 4.09 3.31 6.53
CA GLN A 42 2.72 3.26 6.04
C GLN A 42 2.68 2.71 4.62
N LEU A 43 1.71 1.83 4.37
CA LEU A 43 1.21 1.48 3.05
C LEU A 43 -0.13 2.20 2.87
N ARG A 44 -0.29 2.95 1.79
CA ARG A 44 -1.56 3.56 1.38
C ARG A 44 -1.91 3.03 0.01
N ILE A 45 -3.11 2.48 -0.14
CA ILE A 45 -3.63 2.02 -1.43
C ILE A 45 -4.89 2.80 -1.75
N SER A 46 -4.89 3.42 -2.92
CA SER A 46 -6.01 4.20 -3.44
C SER A 46 -6.54 3.56 -4.71
N ASN A 47 -7.86 3.43 -4.84
CA ASN A 47 -8.49 2.93 -6.06
C ASN A 47 -8.83 4.07 -7.04
N GLN A 48 -9.34 3.74 -8.23
CA GLN A 48 -9.63 4.75 -9.25
C GLN A 48 -10.74 5.74 -8.86
N SER A 49 -11.57 5.39 -7.87
CA SER A 49 -12.61 6.26 -7.34
C SER A 49 -12.10 7.19 -6.22
N GLY A 50 -10.83 7.10 -5.84
CA GLY A 50 -10.19 7.87 -4.78
C GLY A 50 -10.42 7.29 -3.38
N GLN A 51 -11.06 6.13 -3.25
CA GLN A 51 -11.15 5.44 -1.97
C GLN A 51 -9.77 4.96 -1.57
N THR A 52 -9.39 5.32 -0.34
CA THR A 52 -8.05 5.10 0.19
C THR A 52 -8.12 4.25 1.45
N ASP A 53 -7.21 3.30 1.57
CA ASP A 53 -7.02 2.48 2.78
C ASP A 53 -5.54 2.48 3.18
N GLU A 54 -5.27 2.48 4.48
CA GLU A 54 -3.92 2.63 5.03
C GLU A 54 -3.61 1.56 6.08
N GLN A 55 -2.35 1.14 6.10
CA GLN A 55 -1.84 0.15 7.04
C GLN A 55 -0.41 0.46 7.49
N ALA A 56 -0.19 0.46 8.80
CA ALA A 56 1.15 0.49 9.39
C ALA A 56 1.78 -0.91 9.35
N VAL A 57 3.01 -0.99 8.84
CA VAL A 57 3.72 -2.26 8.65
C VAL A 57 5.17 -2.19 9.13
N LYS A 58 5.82 -3.36 9.26
CA LYS A 58 7.22 -3.51 9.69
C LYS A 58 7.90 -4.57 8.83
N GLY A 59 9.24 -4.55 8.78
CA GLY A 59 10.01 -5.49 7.96
C GLY A 59 9.82 -5.29 6.45
N SER A 60 10.37 -6.19 5.64
CA SER A 60 10.45 -5.98 4.17
C SER A 60 9.32 -6.60 3.36
N ILE A 61 8.62 -7.61 3.87
CA ILE A 61 7.55 -8.31 3.15
C ILE A 61 6.28 -8.19 3.97
N ASN A 62 5.25 -7.59 3.39
CA ASN A 62 4.01 -7.28 4.09
C ASN A 62 2.79 -7.62 3.22
N LEU A 63 1.81 -8.28 3.82
CA LEU A 63 0.51 -8.51 3.21
C LEU A 63 -0.39 -7.30 3.52
N PHE A 64 -1.01 -6.74 2.48
CA PHE A 64 -2.02 -5.71 2.68
C PHE A 64 -3.27 -6.33 3.31
N HIS A 65 -3.83 -5.70 4.34
CA HIS A 65 -4.88 -6.27 5.17
C HIS A 65 -6.23 -6.48 4.45
N SER A 66 -6.49 -5.69 3.41
CA SER A 66 -7.74 -5.69 2.66
C SER A 66 -7.58 -6.53 1.40
N LEU A 67 -8.60 -7.32 1.09
CA LEU A 67 -8.72 -7.96 -0.22
C LEU A 67 -9.25 -6.93 -1.22
N LEU A 68 -8.58 -6.84 -2.36
CA LEU A 68 -8.88 -5.85 -3.40
C LEU A 68 -9.70 -6.47 -4.51
N ALA A 69 -10.64 -5.71 -5.08
CA ALA A 69 -11.33 -6.13 -6.29
C ALA A 69 -10.40 -5.93 -7.51
N PRO A 70 -10.62 -6.62 -8.64
CA PRO A 70 -9.81 -6.39 -9.84
C PRO A 70 -10.05 -4.99 -10.43
N GLU A 71 -9.05 -4.11 -10.37
CA GLU A 71 -9.05 -2.75 -10.91
C GLU A 71 -7.62 -2.16 -10.91
N THR A 72 -7.51 -0.85 -11.19
CA THR A 72 -6.22 -0.14 -11.08
C THR A 72 -6.11 0.53 -9.71
N TYR A 73 -4.95 0.38 -9.08
CA TYR A 73 -4.64 0.96 -7.79
C TYR A 73 -3.38 1.80 -7.83
N GLU A 74 -3.33 2.80 -6.95
CA GLU A 74 -2.15 3.58 -6.63
C GLU A 74 -1.65 3.16 -5.24
N LEU A 75 -0.41 2.67 -5.18
CA LEU A 75 0.31 2.40 -3.94
C LEU A 75 1.20 3.59 -3.63
N LEU A 76 1.06 4.15 -2.43
CA LEU A 76 2.01 5.07 -1.82
C LEU A 76 2.58 4.43 -0.55
N VAL A 77 3.89 4.41 -0.44
CA VAL A 77 4.62 3.93 0.73
C VAL A 77 5.40 5.10 1.33
N TYR A 78 5.34 5.30 2.64
CA TYR A 78 6.13 6.33 3.32
C TYR A 78 6.40 5.99 4.79
N ASN A 79 7.54 6.41 5.34
CA ASN A 79 7.77 6.36 6.79
C ASN A 79 7.29 7.64 7.49
N SER A 80 7.32 7.62 8.83
CA SER A 80 7.14 8.81 9.66
C SER A 80 8.51 9.29 10.17
N PRO A 81 9.20 10.21 9.44
CA PRO A 81 10.49 10.72 9.88
C PRO A 81 10.36 11.75 11.00
N GLU A 82 11.44 11.94 11.76
CA GLU A 82 11.54 13.00 12.75
C GLU A 82 11.36 14.38 12.12
N ALA A 83 10.63 15.26 12.81
CA ALA A 83 10.37 16.63 12.39
C ALA A 83 9.77 16.79 10.98
N MET A 84 9.02 15.78 10.49
CA MET A 84 8.13 15.98 9.35
C MET A 84 6.76 15.34 9.58
N THR A 85 5.75 15.89 8.90
CA THR A 85 4.41 15.33 8.83
C THR A 85 4.05 15.03 7.38
N VAL A 86 3.30 13.96 7.13
CA VAL A 86 2.76 13.64 5.80
C VAL A 86 1.24 13.79 5.86
N SER A 87 0.69 14.60 4.95
CA SER A 87 -0.76 14.83 4.79
C SER A 87 -1.12 14.67 3.32
N GLY A 88 -1.96 13.68 3.01
CA GLY A 88 -2.13 13.24 1.63
C GLY A 88 -0.77 12.91 1.02
N ASP A 89 -0.45 13.54 -0.12
CA ASP A 89 0.81 13.32 -0.84
C ASP A 89 1.87 14.39 -0.53
N VAL A 90 1.64 15.22 0.48
CA VAL A 90 2.52 16.33 0.87
C VAL A 90 3.26 15.97 2.15
N ALA A 91 4.59 15.91 2.08
CA ALA A 91 5.46 15.91 3.24
C ALA A 91 5.83 17.35 3.62
N THR A 92 5.72 17.69 4.90
CA THR A 92 6.02 19.03 5.44
C THR A 92 7.03 18.92 6.55
N VAL A 93 8.17 19.60 6.41
CA VAL A 93 9.18 19.73 7.47
C VAL A 93 8.66 20.69 8.54
N ALA A 94 8.86 20.34 9.81
CA ALA A 94 8.49 21.19 10.92
C ALA A 94 9.27 22.51 10.90
N SER A 95 8.64 23.56 11.45
CA SER A 95 9.30 24.84 11.67
C SER A 95 9.60 25.02 13.16
N THR A 96 10.78 25.53 13.49
CA THR A 96 11.22 25.74 14.87
C THR A 96 10.55 26.97 15.51
N ASP A 97 10.25 28.01 14.72
CA ASP A 97 9.73 29.31 15.21
C ASP A 97 8.73 29.99 14.25
N GLY A 98 8.24 29.26 13.25
CA GLY A 98 7.36 29.79 12.19
C GLY A 98 8.10 30.56 11.08
N LYS A 99 9.43 30.69 11.15
CA LYS A 99 10.25 31.37 10.14
C LYS A 99 11.38 30.48 9.61
N ASN A 100 11.94 29.65 10.49
CA ASN A 100 13.04 28.73 10.19
C ASN A 100 12.52 27.30 10.16
N LEU A 101 13.03 26.49 9.23
CA LEU A 101 12.78 25.06 9.18
C LEU A 101 13.67 24.35 10.22
N GLU A 102 13.23 23.17 10.67
CA GLU A 102 14.10 22.26 11.42
C GLU A 102 15.39 22.03 10.62
N ALA A 103 16.54 22.23 11.29
CA ALA A 103 17.84 22.22 10.63
C ALA A 103 18.30 20.79 10.27
N LEU A 104 17.88 19.80 11.08
CA LEU A 104 18.24 18.40 10.91
C LEU A 104 17.00 17.50 11.03
N PRO A 105 16.06 17.54 10.06
CA PRO A 105 14.93 16.63 10.09
C PRO A 105 15.40 15.21 9.75
N GLY A 106 14.57 14.22 10.07
CA GLY A 106 14.87 12.82 9.77
C GLY A 106 14.83 12.50 8.27
N TYR A 107 15.16 11.25 7.91
CA TYR A 107 15.11 10.80 6.51
C TYR A 107 13.72 10.33 6.11
N LEU A 108 13.12 11.00 5.13
CA LEU A 108 11.92 10.53 4.45
C LEU A 108 12.28 9.47 3.40
N PHE A 109 11.66 8.32 3.51
CA PHE A 109 11.63 7.28 2.50
C PHE A 109 10.23 7.21 1.93
N SER A 110 10.11 7.27 0.60
CA SER A 110 8.84 7.09 -0.07
C SER A 110 8.98 6.32 -1.38
N ALA A 111 7.89 5.69 -1.80
CA ALA A 111 7.76 5.07 -3.11
C ALA A 111 6.29 5.18 -3.57
N ALA A 112 6.09 5.39 -4.86
CA ALA A 112 4.77 5.40 -5.48
C ALA A 112 4.75 4.45 -6.67
N GLN A 113 3.67 3.69 -6.81
CA GLN A 113 3.49 2.75 -7.91
C GLN A 113 2.01 2.60 -8.27
N THR A 114 1.70 2.74 -9.55
CA THR A 114 0.42 2.30 -10.09
C THR A 114 0.51 0.83 -10.52
N TYR A 115 -0.46 0.02 -10.14
CA TYR A 115 -0.55 -1.37 -10.56
C TYR A 115 -1.98 -1.76 -10.90
N LYS A 116 -2.12 -2.77 -11.76
CA LYS A 116 -3.40 -3.38 -12.08
C LYS A 116 -3.47 -4.74 -11.40
N TYR A 117 -4.56 -4.97 -10.69
CA TYR A 117 -4.90 -6.25 -10.08
C TYR A 117 -6.12 -6.84 -10.80
#